data_AF-A0A530MEX1-F1
#
_entry.id   AF-A0A530MEX1-F1
#
_cell.length_a   1.000
_cell.length_b   1.000
_cell.length_c   1.000
_cell.angle_alpha   90.00
_cell.angle_beta   90.00
_cell.angle_gamma   90.00
#
_symmetry.space_group_name_H-M   'P 1'
#
loop_
_entity.id
_entity.type
_entity.pdbx_description
1 polymer ?
#
loop_
_entity_poly.entity_id
_entity_poly.type
_entity_poly.pdbx_seq_one_letter_code
_entity_poly.pdbx_strand_id
1 'polypeptide(L)'
;PQTAPRTSYQPKVQGDLEKIKAAVELMANAKRPILYTGGGVINSGPEASHLLRELVDLTGFPITSTLMGLGAYPASGKNWMGMLGMHGTYEANMAMHDCDVMVCIGARFDDRITGRLTAFSPNSKKIHIDIDPSSINKNVHTDVPIIGDVGRVLEDLVRLWRATAKADKKALHPWWEQIAKWRARDSLAYKMNHDVIMPQYAVQRLYALTKDMDTY
;
A
#
# COMPACT_ATOMS: atom_id res chain seq x y z
N PRO A 1 -14.14 -36.60 24.51
CA PRO A 1 -13.37 -35.39 24.84
C PRO A 1 -14.26 -34.14 24.69
N GLN A 2 -14.68 -33.57 25.82
CA GLN A 2 -15.42 -32.30 25.85
C GLN A 2 -14.52 -31.18 25.34
N THR A 3 -14.97 -30.46 24.31
CA THR A 3 -14.28 -29.31 23.73
C THR A 3 -14.14 -28.23 24.79
N ALA A 4 -12.94 -28.07 25.33
CA ALA A 4 -12.60 -26.90 26.13
C ALA A 4 -12.96 -25.63 25.33
N PRO A 5 -13.63 -24.64 25.94
CA PRO A 5 -13.95 -23.40 25.24
C PRO A 5 -12.63 -22.77 24.79
N ARG A 6 -12.43 -22.64 23.47
CA ARG A 6 -11.31 -21.88 22.94
C ARG A 6 -11.49 -20.46 23.44
N THR A 7 -10.61 -20.02 24.33
CA THR A 7 -10.39 -18.61 24.67
C THR A 7 -9.71 -17.92 23.47
N SER A 8 -10.34 -18.01 22.29
CA SER A 8 -9.83 -17.36 21.10
C SER A 8 -9.99 -15.86 21.25
N TYR A 9 -8.90 -15.12 21.08
CA TYR A 9 -8.90 -13.68 20.96
C TYR A 9 -9.98 -13.24 19.96
N GLN A 10 -10.87 -12.33 20.39
CA GLN A 10 -11.85 -11.71 19.51
C GLN A 10 -11.25 -10.40 19.00
N PRO A 11 -10.83 -10.33 17.72
CA PRO A 11 -10.23 -9.12 17.18
C PRO A 11 -11.26 -8.00 17.14
N LYS A 12 -10.80 -6.77 17.38
CA LYS A 12 -11.61 -5.58 17.14
C LYS A 12 -11.74 -5.39 15.63
N VAL A 13 -12.95 -5.54 15.12
CA VAL A 13 -13.23 -5.47 13.67
C VAL A 13 -13.49 -4.03 13.21
N GLN A 14 -14.20 -3.23 14.00
CA GLN A 14 -14.48 -1.83 13.65
C GLN A 14 -13.32 -0.92 14.05
N GLY A 15 -12.88 -0.08 13.12
CA GLY A 15 -11.91 0.98 13.40
C GLY A 15 -12.45 2.05 14.34
N ASP A 16 -11.56 2.76 15.02
CA ASP A 16 -11.93 3.95 15.79
C ASP A 16 -12.20 5.13 14.84
N LEU A 17 -13.44 5.61 14.83
CA LEU A 17 -13.89 6.64 13.90
C LEU A 17 -13.14 7.97 14.05
N GLU A 18 -12.75 8.36 15.27
CA GLU A 18 -12.01 9.60 15.48
C GLU A 18 -10.59 9.51 14.90
N LYS A 19 -9.98 8.32 14.98
CA LYS A 19 -8.69 8.06 14.34
C LYS A 19 -8.79 8.02 12.82
N ILE A 20 -9.89 7.49 12.28
CA ILE A 20 -10.14 7.49 10.84
C ILE A 20 -10.33 8.94 10.34
N LYS A 21 -11.05 9.79 11.08
CA LYS A 21 -11.16 11.23 10.76
C LYS A 21 -9.78 11.91 10.77
N ALA A 22 -8.96 11.64 11.78
CA ALA A 22 -7.60 12.17 11.85
C ALA A 22 -6.73 11.70 10.66
N ALA A 23 -6.88 10.44 10.23
CA ALA A 23 -6.20 9.92 9.05
C ALA A 23 -6.66 10.65 7.76
N VAL A 24 -7.97 10.87 7.59
CA VAL A 24 -8.52 11.63 6.46
C VAL A 24 -7.98 13.07 6.42
N GLU A 25 -7.94 13.74 7.57
CA GLU A 25 -7.37 15.10 7.67
C GLU A 25 -5.89 15.14 7.30
N LEU A 26 -5.12 14.18 7.80
CA LEU A 26 -3.69 14.07 7.49
C LEU A 26 -3.46 13.79 6.00
N MET A 27 -4.24 12.89 5.41
CA MET A 27 -4.22 12.59 3.98
C MET A 27 -4.61 13.82 3.14
N ALA A 28 -5.62 14.59 3.54
CA ALA A 28 -6.08 15.76 2.80
C ALA A 28 -5.03 16.89 2.74
N ASN A 29 -4.23 17.03 3.80
CA ASN A 29 -3.17 18.03 3.90
C ASN A 29 -1.82 17.59 3.29
N ALA A 30 -1.70 16.31 2.91
CA ALA A 30 -0.46 15.75 2.36
C ALA A 30 -0.06 16.40 1.03
N LYS A 31 1.25 16.62 0.84
CA LYS A 31 1.84 17.12 -0.40
C LYS A 31 2.53 16.01 -1.19
N ARG A 32 3.08 15.01 -0.50
CA ARG A 32 3.74 13.82 -1.06
C ARG A 32 3.20 12.54 -0.42
N PRO A 33 1.88 12.26 -0.54
CA PRO A 33 1.29 11.07 0.06
C PRO A 33 1.69 9.79 -0.68
N ILE A 34 1.63 8.66 0.02
CA ILE A 34 1.77 7.31 -0.54
C ILE A 34 0.85 6.31 0.15
N LEU A 35 0.20 5.45 -0.63
CA LEU A 35 -0.52 4.28 -0.13
C LEU A 35 0.41 3.06 -0.15
N TYR A 36 0.52 2.39 0.98
CA TYR A 36 1.37 1.22 1.20
C TYR A 36 0.51 0.03 1.63
N THR A 37 0.31 -0.94 0.74
CA THR A 37 -0.64 -2.03 0.94
C THR A 37 0.02 -3.38 1.23
N GLY A 38 -0.61 -4.18 2.09
CA GLY A 38 -0.14 -5.51 2.45
C GLY A 38 -1.19 -6.61 2.31
N GLY A 39 -0.83 -7.81 2.75
CA GLY A 39 -1.71 -8.98 2.68
C GLY A 39 -3.00 -8.85 3.50
N GLY A 40 -3.07 -7.91 4.45
CA GLY A 40 -4.29 -7.61 5.17
C GLY A 40 -5.43 -7.11 4.27
N VAL A 41 -5.11 -6.45 3.14
CA VAL A 41 -6.14 -6.07 2.16
C VAL A 41 -6.74 -7.30 1.49
N ILE A 42 -5.88 -8.24 1.05
CA ILE A 42 -6.30 -9.51 0.44
C ILE A 42 -7.12 -10.34 1.42
N ASN A 43 -6.63 -10.47 2.65
CA ASN A 43 -7.27 -11.27 3.70
C ASN A 43 -8.63 -10.72 4.15
N SER A 44 -8.83 -9.41 4.03
CA SER A 44 -10.12 -8.77 4.31
C SER A 44 -11.16 -8.97 3.20
N GLY A 45 -10.73 -9.48 2.04
CA GLY A 45 -11.59 -9.96 0.96
C GLY A 45 -11.69 -9.03 -0.25
N PRO A 46 -12.44 -9.44 -1.29
CA PRO A 46 -12.53 -8.69 -2.55
C PRO A 46 -13.04 -7.26 -2.38
N GLU A 47 -14.00 -7.05 -1.48
CA GLU A 47 -14.58 -5.72 -1.22
C GLU A 47 -13.52 -4.72 -0.70
N ALA A 48 -12.58 -5.17 0.13
CA ALA A 48 -11.48 -4.32 0.57
C ALA A 48 -10.59 -3.88 -0.62
N SER A 49 -10.40 -4.75 -1.61
CA SER A 49 -9.68 -4.39 -2.85
C SER A 49 -10.48 -3.41 -3.73
N HIS A 50 -11.80 -3.54 -3.77
CA HIS A 50 -12.67 -2.57 -4.46
C HIS A 50 -12.60 -1.18 -3.80
N LEU A 51 -12.77 -1.12 -2.48
CA LEU A 51 -12.67 0.12 -1.71
C LEU A 51 -11.27 0.76 -1.79
N LEU A 52 -10.20 -0.05 -1.83
CA LEU A 52 -8.85 0.45 -2.06
C LEU A 52 -8.72 1.13 -3.44
N ARG A 53 -9.25 0.53 -4.50
CA ARG A 53 -9.24 1.13 -5.85
C ARG A 53 -10.03 2.43 -5.86
N GLU A 54 -11.18 2.46 -5.21
CA GLU A 54 -11.99 3.67 -5.06
C GLU A 54 -11.24 4.77 -4.31
N LEU A 55 -10.57 4.44 -3.20
CA LEU A 55 -9.74 5.38 -2.46
C LEU A 55 -8.60 5.94 -3.32
N VAL A 56 -7.93 5.09 -4.10
CA VAL A 56 -6.89 5.51 -5.06
C VAL A 56 -7.46 6.46 -6.11
N ASP A 57 -8.63 6.17 -6.67
CA ASP A 57 -9.26 7.01 -7.69
C ASP A 57 -9.72 8.37 -7.12
N LEU A 58 -10.24 8.37 -5.90
CA LEU A 58 -10.68 9.58 -5.20
C LEU A 58 -9.52 10.50 -4.80
N THR A 59 -8.40 9.92 -4.40
CA THR A 59 -7.23 10.65 -3.87
C THR A 59 -6.23 11.01 -4.98
N GLY A 60 -6.12 10.16 -6.00
CA GLY A 60 -5.06 10.23 -6.99
C GLY A 60 -3.67 9.88 -6.43
N PHE A 61 -3.60 9.30 -5.24
CA PHE A 61 -2.32 9.02 -4.56
C PHE A 61 -1.56 7.87 -5.23
N PRO A 62 -0.23 7.92 -5.25
CA PRO A 62 0.57 6.79 -5.69
C PRO A 62 0.42 5.61 -4.72
N ILE A 63 0.41 4.39 -5.26
CA ILE A 63 0.23 3.16 -4.49
C ILE A 63 1.32 2.12 -4.78
N THR A 64 1.82 1.51 -3.71
CA THR A 64 2.78 0.40 -3.74
C THR A 64 2.29 -0.72 -2.82
N SER A 65 2.66 -1.98 -3.11
CA SER A 65 2.38 -3.09 -2.20
C SER A 65 3.65 -3.80 -1.75
N THR A 66 3.56 -4.43 -0.58
CA THR A 66 4.40 -5.59 -0.25
C THR A 66 4.17 -6.74 -1.24
N LEU A 67 5.04 -7.74 -1.22
CA LEU A 67 4.83 -9.01 -1.90
C LEU A 67 3.47 -9.64 -1.57
N MET A 68 3.07 -9.63 -0.30
CA MET A 68 1.80 -10.21 0.17
C MET A 68 0.57 -9.39 -0.26
N GLY A 69 0.75 -8.14 -0.66
CA GLY A 69 -0.33 -7.26 -1.13
C GLY A 69 -0.43 -7.17 -2.64
N LEU A 70 0.37 -7.94 -3.40
CA LEU A 70 0.24 -7.98 -4.86
C LEU A 70 -1.14 -8.54 -5.24
N GLY A 71 -1.83 -7.85 -6.14
CA GLY A 71 -3.21 -8.18 -6.54
C GLY A 71 -4.29 -7.34 -5.84
N ALA A 72 -3.99 -6.70 -4.70
CA ALA A 72 -4.94 -5.81 -4.02
C ALA A 72 -5.31 -4.58 -4.89
N TYR A 73 -4.33 -4.09 -5.64
CA TYR A 73 -4.50 -3.06 -6.68
C TYR A 73 -3.99 -3.60 -8.03
N PRO A 74 -4.67 -3.34 -9.16
CA PRO A 74 -4.25 -3.85 -10.45
C PRO A 74 -2.91 -3.24 -10.88
N ALA A 75 -1.96 -4.08 -11.29
CA ALA A 75 -0.63 -3.63 -11.72
C ALA A 75 -0.66 -2.78 -13.01
N SER A 76 -1.77 -2.82 -13.76
CA SER A 76 -2.03 -1.96 -14.92
C SER A 76 -2.57 -0.57 -14.56
N GLY A 77 -2.91 -0.33 -13.29
CA GLY A 77 -3.47 0.95 -12.84
C GLY A 77 -2.44 2.07 -12.89
N LYS A 78 -2.87 3.26 -13.32
CA LYS A 78 -2.00 4.44 -13.52
C LYS A 78 -1.25 4.89 -12.26
N ASN A 79 -1.82 4.62 -11.08
CA ASN A 79 -1.28 5.00 -9.78
C ASN A 79 -0.26 3.99 -9.23
N TRP A 80 -0.15 2.82 -9.86
CA TRP A 80 0.72 1.73 -9.41
C TRP A 80 2.20 2.10 -9.56
N MET A 81 2.99 1.84 -8.53
CA MET A 81 4.45 2.04 -8.55
C MET A 81 5.25 0.75 -8.58
N GLY A 82 4.60 -0.41 -8.51
CA GLY A 82 5.29 -1.69 -8.33
C GLY A 82 5.36 -2.12 -6.87
N MET A 83 6.15 -3.15 -6.62
CA MET A 83 6.46 -3.63 -5.29
C MET A 83 7.56 -2.74 -4.68
N LEU A 84 7.54 -2.51 -3.37
CA LEU A 84 8.63 -1.90 -2.62
C LEU A 84 9.50 -2.95 -1.90
N GLY A 85 10.62 -2.50 -1.32
CA GLY A 85 11.51 -3.30 -0.48
C GLY A 85 12.80 -3.69 -1.19
N MET A 86 13.51 -4.68 -0.65
CA MET A 86 14.85 -5.10 -1.12
C MET A 86 14.92 -5.44 -2.62
N HIS A 87 13.83 -5.96 -3.19
CA HIS A 87 13.69 -6.26 -4.63
C HIS A 87 12.53 -5.47 -5.26
N GLY A 88 12.16 -4.35 -4.64
CA GLY A 88 11.15 -3.45 -5.17
C GLY A 88 11.66 -2.58 -6.30
N THR A 89 10.74 -1.86 -6.94
CA THR A 89 11.06 -0.85 -7.95
C THR A 89 11.77 0.34 -7.30
N TYR A 90 12.60 1.01 -8.09
CA TYR A 90 13.35 2.17 -7.61
C TYR A 90 12.40 3.30 -7.20
N GLU A 91 11.38 3.58 -8.02
CA GLU A 91 10.39 4.62 -7.73
C GLU A 91 9.54 4.33 -6.50
N ALA A 92 9.15 3.07 -6.22
CA ALA A 92 8.39 2.74 -5.02
C ALA A 92 9.23 2.98 -3.76
N ASN A 93 10.50 2.57 -3.77
CA ASN A 93 11.41 2.78 -2.65
C ASN A 93 11.72 4.27 -2.41
N MET A 94 11.97 5.03 -3.48
CA MET A 94 12.21 6.47 -3.36
C MET A 94 10.94 7.22 -2.90
N ALA A 95 9.77 6.85 -3.43
CA ALA A 95 8.51 7.46 -3.01
C ALA A 95 8.20 7.17 -1.54
N MET A 96 8.45 5.94 -1.07
CA MET A 96 8.33 5.59 0.35
C MET A 96 9.30 6.37 1.24
N HIS A 97 10.53 6.59 0.79
CA HIS A 97 11.52 7.37 1.54
C HIS A 97 11.11 8.86 1.64
N ASP A 98 10.72 9.48 0.53
CA ASP A 98 10.51 10.94 0.43
C ASP A 98 9.07 11.41 0.70
N CYS A 99 8.15 10.48 0.99
CA CYS A 99 6.77 10.82 1.32
C CYS A 99 6.67 11.67 2.60
N ASP A 100 5.64 12.51 2.67
CA ASP A 100 5.29 13.26 3.89
C ASP A 100 4.14 12.61 4.66
N VAL A 101 3.32 11.80 3.99
CA VAL A 101 2.27 10.98 4.58
C VAL A 101 2.32 9.57 4.00
N MET A 102 2.48 8.58 4.86
CA MET A 102 2.40 7.17 4.51
C MET A 102 1.13 6.55 5.11
N VAL A 103 0.31 5.96 4.25
CA VAL A 103 -0.88 5.19 4.66
C VAL A 103 -0.57 3.70 4.53
N CYS A 104 -0.19 3.08 5.62
CA CYS A 104 0.05 1.64 5.72
C CYS A 104 -1.28 0.90 5.95
N ILE A 105 -1.71 0.11 4.95
CA ILE A 105 -3.02 -0.56 4.92
C ILE A 105 -2.80 -2.07 4.92
N GLY A 106 -3.01 -2.70 6.08
CA GLY A 106 -2.92 -4.15 6.21
C GLY A 106 -1.53 -4.72 5.93
N ALA A 107 -0.48 -3.94 6.15
CA ALA A 107 0.90 -4.39 6.01
C ALA A 107 1.63 -4.36 7.35
N ARG A 108 2.60 -5.25 7.49
CA ARG A 108 3.58 -5.20 8.58
C ARG A 108 4.87 -4.55 8.06
N PHE A 109 5.55 -3.81 8.92
CA PHE A 109 6.85 -3.21 8.62
C PHE A 109 7.97 -4.25 8.79
N ASP A 110 8.02 -5.22 7.88
CA ASP A 110 9.03 -6.28 7.84
C ASP A 110 10.44 -5.74 7.50
N ASP A 111 11.49 -6.45 7.89
CA ASP A 111 12.88 -6.04 7.67
C ASP A 111 13.23 -6.02 6.17
N ARG A 112 12.65 -6.92 5.36
CA ARG A 112 12.85 -6.96 3.89
C ARG A 112 12.24 -5.76 3.17
N ILE A 113 11.34 -5.04 3.84
CA ILE A 113 10.73 -3.81 3.33
C ILE A 113 11.48 -2.60 3.87
N THR A 114 11.68 -2.55 5.19
CA THR A 114 12.19 -1.36 5.87
C THR A 114 13.70 -1.18 5.75
N GLY A 115 14.46 -2.28 5.60
CA GLY A 115 15.92 -2.24 5.61
C GLY A 115 16.45 -1.54 6.86
N ARG A 116 17.00 -0.34 6.70
CA ARG A 116 17.44 0.50 7.83
C ARG A 116 16.27 1.36 8.32
N LEU A 117 15.68 1.01 9.47
CA LEU A 117 14.53 1.69 10.07
C LEU A 117 14.68 3.22 10.19
N THR A 118 15.86 3.72 10.56
CA THR A 118 16.10 5.17 10.69
C THR A 118 16.05 5.93 9.36
N ALA A 119 16.19 5.22 8.23
CA ALA A 119 16.05 5.77 6.90
C ALA A 119 14.73 5.35 6.23
N PHE A 120 13.88 4.60 6.92
CA PHE A 120 12.59 4.21 6.38
C PHE A 120 11.58 5.34 6.59
N SER A 121 11.33 6.09 5.52
CA SER A 121 10.36 7.20 5.51
C SER A 121 10.57 8.22 6.65
N PRO A 122 11.78 8.81 6.74
CA PRO A 122 12.24 9.54 7.93
C PRO A 122 11.39 10.77 8.28
N ASN A 123 10.81 11.43 7.27
CA ASN A 123 10.09 12.70 7.44
C ASN A 123 8.57 12.59 7.32
N SER A 124 8.03 11.37 7.25
CA SER A 124 6.59 11.19 7.04
C SER A 124 5.83 11.04 8.35
N LYS A 125 4.58 11.52 8.31
CA LYS A 125 3.52 11.10 9.20
C LYS A 125 2.96 9.75 8.75
N LYS A 126 2.78 8.83 9.68
CA LYS A 126 2.46 7.42 9.39
C LYS A 126 1.10 7.06 9.96
N ILE A 127 0.21 6.64 9.07
CA ILE A 127 -1.07 6.00 9.41
C ILE A 127 -0.86 4.49 9.27
N HIS A 128 -1.26 3.70 10.27
CA HIS A 128 -1.13 2.24 10.22
C HIS A 128 -2.46 1.59 10.57
N ILE A 129 -3.01 0.87 9.61
CA ILE A 129 -4.25 0.10 9.72
C ILE A 129 -3.87 -1.37 9.80
N ASP A 130 -4.16 -1.99 10.94
CA ASP A 130 -3.93 -3.42 11.16
C ASP A 130 -5.01 -3.98 12.09
N ILE A 131 -5.39 -5.23 11.87
CA ILE A 131 -6.34 -5.93 12.74
C ILE A 131 -5.68 -6.40 14.04
N ASP A 132 -4.35 -6.62 14.00
CA ASP A 132 -3.55 -7.09 15.11
C ASP A 132 -2.88 -5.91 15.85
N PRO A 133 -3.32 -5.58 17.08
CA PRO A 133 -2.74 -4.48 17.83
C PRO A 133 -1.26 -4.66 18.15
N SER A 134 -0.75 -5.90 18.17
CA SER A 134 0.67 -6.18 18.41
C SER A 134 1.57 -5.81 17.22
N SER A 135 0.99 -5.59 16.04
CA SER A 135 1.71 -5.14 14.85
C SER A 135 1.92 -3.62 14.83
N ILE A 136 1.08 -2.87 15.55
CA ILE A 136 1.18 -1.40 15.67
C ILE A 136 2.36 -1.00 16.54
N ASN A 137 3.16 -0.01 16.10
CA ASN A 137 4.33 0.51 16.83
C ASN A 137 5.40 -0.54 17.18
N LYS A 138 5.35 -1.74 16.59
CA LYS A 138 6.32 -2.81 16.85
C LYS A 138 7.72 -2.46 16.34
N ASN A 139 7.80 -2.04 15.07
CA ASN A 139 9.06 -1.75 14.38
C ASN A 139 9.19 -0.27 13.98
N VAL A 140 8.07 0.36 13.58
CA VAL A 140 8.02 1.74 13.10
C VAL A 140 6.98 2.49 13.91
N HIS A 141 7.37 3.65 14.44
CA HIS A 141 6.44 4.53 15.14
C HIS A 141 5.37 5.06 14.19
N THR A 142 4.11 4.99 14.62
CA THR A 142 2.92 5.36 13.87
C THR A 142 2.23 6.53 14.56
N ASP A 143 1.98 7.62 13.83
CA ASP A 143 1.27 8.79 14.34
C ASP A 143 -0.23 8.53 14.51
N VAL A 144 -0.85 7.80 13.57
CA VAL A 144 -2.28 7.47 13.61
C VAL A 144 -2.50 5.94 13.51
N PRO A 145 -2.55 5.23 14.66
CA PRO A 145 -2.76 3.79 14.68
C PRO A 145 -4.25 3.42 14.71
N ILE A 146 -4.73 2.77 13.65
CA ILE A 146 -6.12 2.34 13.50
C ILE A 146 -6.18 0.82 13.62
N ILE A 147 -6.77 0.33 14.72
CA ILE A 147 -6.97 -1.10 14.95
C ILE A 147 -8.34 -1.48 14.44
N GLY A 148 -8.40 -2.34 13.42
CA GLY A 148 -9.63 -2.76 12.76
C GLY A 148 -9.38 -3.66 11.57
N ASP A 149 -10.43 -4.32 11.10
CA ASP A 149 -10.41 -5.00 9.81
C ASP A 149 -10.25 -3.97 8.67
N VAL A 150 -9.37 -4.29 7.72
CA VAL A 150 -8.98 -3.37 6.65
C VAL A 150 -10.18 -2.96 5.79
N GLY A 151 -11.07 -3.88 5.45
CA GLY A 151 -12.26 -3.60 4.65
C GLY A 151 -13.20 -2.63 5.35
N ARG A 152 -13.47 -2.83 6.65
CA ARG A 152 -14.29 -1.90 7.45
C ARG A 152 -13.66 -0.52 7.58
N VAL A 153 -12.34 -0.46 7.80
CA VAL A 153 -11.64 0.82 7.90
C VAL A 153 -11.61 1.54 6.55
N LEU A 154 -11.41 0.82 5.44
CA LEU A 154 -11.46 1.38 4.09
C LEU A 154 -12.85 1.93 3.74
N GLU A 155 -13.92 1.22 4.13
CA GLU A 155 -15.30 1.67 3.94
C GLU A 155 -15.52 3.04 4.61
N ASP A 156 -15.13 3.16 5.88
CA ASP A 156 -15.22 4.42 6.62
C ASP A 156 -14.31 5.51 6.04
N LEU A 157 -13.09 5.17 5.63
CA LEU A 157 -12.15 6.11 5.00
C LEU A 157 -12.73 6.68 3.71
N VAL A 158 -13.25 5.84 2.82
CA VAL A 158 -13.85 6.24 1.54
C VAL A 158 -15.08 7.12 1.79
N ARG A 159 -15.97 6.70 2.70
CA ARG A 159 -17.18 7.46 3.06
C ARG A 159 -16.81 8.86 3.58
N LEU A 160 -15.89 8.94 4.53
CA LEU A 160 -15.47 10.21 5.13
C LEU A 160 -14.72 11.08 4.11
N TRP A 161 -13.83 10.50 3.32
CA TRP A 161 -13.11 11.23 2.28
C TRP A 161 -14.07 11.91 1.30
N ARG A 162 -15.07 11.19 0.79
CA ARG A 162 -16.11 11.76 -0.09
C ARG A 162 -16.87 12.91 0.55
N ALA A 163 -17.13 12.83 1.85
CA ALA A 163 -17.93 13.82 2.57
C ALA A 163 -17.15 15.08 2.93
N THR A 164 -15.87 14.97 3.27
CA THR A 164 -15.15 16.05 3.96
C THR A 164 -13.82 16.46 3.33
N ALA A 165 -13.26 15.67 2.41
CA ALA A 165 -11.89 15.86 1.95
C ALA A 165 -11.76 15.85 0.42
N LYS A 166 -10.70 16.51 -0.05
CA LYS A 166 -10.23 16.44 -1.43
C LYS A 166 -8.70 16.51 -1.42
N ALA A 167 -8.06 15.79 -2.32
CA ALA A 167 -6.62 15.87 -2.48
C ALA A 167 -6.21 17.25 -3.02
N ASP A 168 -5.10 17.78 -2.52
CA ASP A 168 -4.46 18.96 -3.09
C ASP A 168 -3.77 18.59 -4.41
N LYS A 169 -4.53 18.69 -5.51
CA LYS A 169 -4.02 18.40 -6.86
C LYS A 169 -2.82 19.25 -7.27
N LYS A 170 -2.70 20.49 -6.74
CA LYS A 170 -1.59 21.39 -7.06
C LYS A 170 -0.29 20.89 -6.43
N ALA A 171 -0.38 20.33 -5.23
CA ALA A 171 0.75 19.69 -4.56
C ALA A 171 1.06 18.30 -5.12
N LEU A 172 0.04 17.56 -5.51
CA LEU A 172 0.19 16.19 -6.02
C LEU A 172 0.84 16.15 -7.41
N HIS A 173 0.66 17.18 -8.23
CA HIS A 173 1.26 17.27 -9.55
C HIS A 173 2.82 17.22 -9.53
N PRO A 174 3.53 18.11 -8.82
CA PRO A 174 4.99 18.03 -8.73
C PRO A 174 5.47 16.75 -8.04
N TRP A 175 4.64 16.15 -7.17
CA TRP A 175 4.96 14.84 -6.59
C TRP A 175 5.00 13.74 -7.66
N TRP A 176 3.99 13.68 -8.53
CA TRP A 176 3.99 12.77 -9.67
C TRP A 176 5.12 13.03 -10.66
N GLU A 177 5.49 14.30 -10.90
CA GLU A 177 6.65 14.64 -11.74
C GLU A 177 7.96 14.08 -11.14
N GLN A 178 8.11 14.16 -9.82
CA GLN A 178 9.27 13.59 -9.14
C GLN A 178 9.29 12.07 -9.24
N ILE A 179 8.16 11.40 -9.02
CA ILE A 179 8.02 9.94 -9.19
C ILE A 179 8.34 9.52 -10.63
N ALA A 180 7.89 10.29 -11.62
CA ALA A 180 8.16 10.01 -13.03
C ALA A 180 9.67 10.02 -13.35
N LYS A 181 10.45 10.92 -12.73
CA LYS A 181 11.92 10.94 -12.86
C LYS A 181 12.57 9.65 -12.34
N TRP A 182 12.08 9.12 -11.22
CA TRP A 182 12.59 7.84 -10.69
C TRP A 182 12.17 6.67 -11.57
N ARG A 183 10.90 6.65 -12.03
CA ARG A 183 10.38 5.63 -12.93
C ARG A 183 11.15 5.58 -14.27
N ALA A 184 11.60 6.73 -14.76
CA ALA A 184 12.41 6.81 -15.99
C ALA A 184 13.75 6.06 -15.91
N ARG A 185 14.20 5.66 -14.70
CA ARG A 185 15.36 4.78 -14.53
C ARG A 185 15.11 3.36 -15.05
N ASP A 186 13.85 2.96 -15.20
CA ASP A 186 13.43 1.63 -15.64
C ASP A 186 14.18 0.52 -14.88
N SER A 187 14.01 0.50 -13.55
CA SER A 187 14.81 -0.36 -12.66
C SER A 187 14.59 -1.86 -12.85
N LEU A 188 13.57 -2.25 -13.62
CA LEU A 188 13.30 -3.65 -13.97
C LEU A 188 13.90 -4.04 -15.33
N ALA A 189 14.50 -3.09 -16.06
CA ALA A 189 15.19 -3.37 -17.31
C ALA A 189 16.32 -4.39 -17.11
N TYR A 190 16.47 -5.27 -18.09
CA TYR A 190 17.54 -6.27 -18.13
C TYR A 190 18.10 -6.37 -19.54
N LYS A 191 19.38 -6.75 -19.64
CA LYS A 191 20.02 -6.99 -20.93
C LYS A 191 19.58 -8.34 -21.48
N MET A 192 19.10 -8.36 -22.71
CA MET A 192 18.77 -9.61 -23.40
C MET A 192 20.04 -10.40 -23.70
N ASN A 193 20.00 -11.70 -23.45
CA ASN A 193 20.95 -12.67 -23.96
C ASN A 193 20.17 -13.66 -24.83
N HIS A 194 20.58 -13.84 -26.07
CA HIS A 194 19.89 -14.72 -27.03
C HIS A 194 20.37 -16.18 -26.96
N ASP A 195 21.48 -16.45 -26.25
CA ASP A 195 22.03 -17.79 -26.08
C ASP A 195 21.35 -18.57 -24.95
N VAL A 196 20.62 -17.87 -24.06
CA VAL A 196 19.93 -18.45 -22.91
C VAL A 196 18.55 -17.83 -22.73
N ILE A 197 17.63 -18.57 -22.12
CA ILE A 197 16.32 -18.02 -21.77
C ILE A 197 16.50 -17.15 -20.52
N MET A 198 16.34 -15.84 -20.69
CA MET A 198 16.34 -14.90 -19.57
C MET A 198 15.10 -15.15 -18.69
N PRO A 199 15.24 -15.33 -17.36
CA PRO A 199 14.10 -15.62 -16.49
C PRO A 199 13.06 -14.49 -16.48
N GLN A 200 13.50 -13.23 -16.55
CA GLN A 200 12.63 -12.06 -16.68
C GLN A 200 11.82 -12.12 -17.97
N TYR A 201 12.46 -12.52 -19.08
CA TYR A 201 11.80 -12.65 -20.38
C TYR A 201 10.75 -13.75 -20.35
N ALA A 202 11.04 -14.90 -19.74
CA ALA A 202 10.08 -15.99 -19.61
C ALA A 202 8.80 -15.52 -18.89
N VAL A 203 8.92 -14.78 -17.78
CA VAL A 203 7.77 -14.22 -17.05
C VAL A 203 7.03 -13.16 -17.87
N GLN A 204 7.74 -12.28 -18.58
CA GLN A 204 7.12 -11.29 -19.48
C GLN A 204 6.32 -11.97 -20.60
N ARG A 205 6.85 -13.05 -21.17
CA ARG A 205 6.17 -13.82 -22.23
C ARG A 205 4.95 -14.55 -21.69
N LEU A 206 5.03 -15.12 -20.48
CA LEU A 206 3.88 -15.70 -19.81
C LEU A 206 2.77 -14.66 -19.65
N TYR A 207 3.08 -13.49 -19.07
CA TYR A 207 2.12 -12.40 -18.92
C TYR A 207 1.52 -11.96 -20.28
N ALA A 208 2.36 -11.77 -21.30
CA ALA A 208 1.89 -11.34 -22.62
C ALA A 208 0.89 -12.33 -23.25
N LEU A 209 1.02 -13.62 -22.94
CA LEU A 209 0.13 -14.68 -23.44
C LEU A 209 -1.13 -14.87 -22.59
N THR A 210 -1.12 -14.46 -21.33
CA THR A 210 -2.24 -14.70 -20.39
C THR A 210 -2.99 -13.44 -19.95
N LYS A 211 -2.51 -12.23 -20.27
CA LYS A 211 -3.08 -10.96 -19.77
C LYS A 211 -4.56 -10.72 -20.12
N ASP A 212 -5.06 -11.35 -21.16
CA ASP A 212 -6.45 -11.21 -21.64
C ASP A 212 -7.35 -12.37 -21.16
N MET A 213 -6.81 -13.31 -20.37
CA MET A 213 -7.56 -14.41 -19.77
C MET A 213 -8.24 -13.96 -18.47
N ASP A 214 -9.37 -14.58 -18.14
CA ASP A 214 -9.95 -14.47 -16.80
C ASP A 214 -9.13 -15.33 -15.83
N THR A 215 -8.38 -14.66 -14.95
CA THR A 215 -7.48 -15.30 -13.98
C THR A 215 -8.04 -15.26 -12.56
N TYR A 216 -9.33 -14.98 -12.41
CA TYR A 216 -10.04 -14.84 -11.12
C TYR A 216 -11.21 -15.81 -10.99
#